data_AF-A0A090WXZ3-F1
#
_entry.id   AF-A0A090WXZ3-F1
#
_cell.length_a   1.000
_cell.length_b   1.000
_cell.length_c   1.000
_cell.angle_alpha   90.00
_cell.angle_beta   90.00
_cell.angle_gamma   90.00
#
_symmetry.space_group_name_H-M   'P 1'
#
loop_
_entity.id
_entity.type
_entity.pdbx_description
1 polymer ?
#
loop_
_entity_poly.entity_id
_entity_poly.type
_entity_poly.pdbx_seq_one_letter_code
_entity_poly.pdbx_strand_id
1 'polypeptide(L)'
;MSGYMNHDLWADDINNDGVDEIFAANADGSVYCLNNKGHLLWQFKQNDAPMYSVTVVQKDNKAYVVCGGYDNSFYYVSNEGGIG
;
A
#
# COMPACT_ATOMS: atom_id res chain seq x y z
N MET A 1 22.31 -1.79 1.44
CA MET A 1 21.80 -1.13 0.22
C MET A 1 20.76 -0.12 0.70
N SER A 2 20.94 1.18 0.46
CA SER A 2 19.86 2.14 0.62
C SER A 2 18.87 1.90 -0.53
N GLY A 3 18.01 0.91 -0.35
CA GLY A 3 17.17 0.36 -1.41
C GLY A 3 15.90 1.18 -1.55
N TYR A 4 15.83 2.00 -2.60
CA TYR A 4 14.58 2.60 -3.08
C TYR A 4 13.98 1.71 -4.17
N MET A 5 13.81 0.41 -3.87
CA MET A 5 13.29 -0.57 -4.81
C MET A 5 11.83 -0.83 -4.51
N ASN A 6 10.99 -0.80 -5.55
CA ASN A 6 9.64 -1.33 -5.45
C ASN A 6 9.72 -2.86 -5.54
N HIS A 7 9.16 -3.56 -4.57
CA HIS A 7 9.13 -5.02 -4.52
C HIS A 7 7.86 -5.61 -5.13
N ASP A 8 6.75 -4.89 -5.00
CA ASP A 8 5.45 -5.34 -5.47
C ASP A 8 4.58 -4.14 -5.86
N LEU A 9 3.66 -4.37 -6.79
CA LEU A 9 2.69 -3.40 -7.28
C LEU A 9 1.32 -4.04 -7.35
N TRP A 10 0.30 -3.33 -6.86
CA TRP A 10 -1.10 -3.71 -6.96
C TRP A 10 -1.92 -2.56 -7.54
N ALA A 11 -2.95 -2.86 -8.32
CA ALA A 11 -3.90 -1.88 -8.82
C ALA A 11 -5.32 -2.35 -8.49
N ASP A 12 -6.12 -1.47 -7.90
CA ASP A 12 -7.52 -1.73 -7.56
C ASP A 12 -8.27 -0.40 -7.39
N ASP A 13 -9.57 -0.39 -7.67
CA ASP A 13 -10.47 0.73 -7.40
C ASP A 13 -10.86 0.70 -5.91
N ILE A 14 -10.02 1.28 -5.05
CA ILE A 14 -10.17 1.11 -3.59
C ILE A 14 -11.29 1.99 -3.03
N ASN A 15 -11.73 3.00 -3.78
CA ASN A 15 -12.73 3.96 -3.37
C ASN A 15 -14.07 3.81 -4.13
N ASN A 16 -14.16 2.89 -5.10
CA ASN A 16 -15.30 2.64 -5.99
C ASN A 16 -15.73 3.85 -6.83
N ASP A 17 -14.80 4.69 -7.27
CA ASP A 17 -15.07 5.83 -8.16
C ASP A 17 -14.97 5.45 -9.65
N GLY A 18 -14.60 4.21 -9.95
CA GLY A 18 -14.41 3.69 -11.31
C GLY A 18 -13.00 3.91 -11.86
N VAL A 19 -12.04 4.34 -11.03
CA VAL A 19 -10.65 4.58 -11.39
C VAL A 19 -9.73 3.84 -10.44
N ASP A 20 -8.85 2.99 -10.98
CA ASP A 20 -7.87 2.28 -10.15
C ASP A 20 -6.86 3.23 -9.50
N GLU A 21 -6.60 2.99 -8.21
CA GLU A 21 -5.42 3.44 -7.51
C GLU A 21 -4.27 2.43 -7.68
N ILE A 22 -3.03 2.91 -7.56
CA ILE A 22 -1.82 2.09 -7.64
C ILE A 22 -1.15 2.05 -6.29
N PHE A 23 -0.89 0.85 -5.79
CA PHE A 23 -0.20 0.58 -4.55
C PHE A 23 1.19 0.01 -4.82
N ALA A 24 2.20 0.50 -4.08
CA ALA A 24 3.58 0.05 -4.24
C ALA A 24 4.23 -0.25 -2.90
N ALA A 25 4.69 -1.49 -2.70
CA ALA A 25 5.51 -1.87 -1.55
C ALA A 25 6.98 -1.54 -1.84
N ASN A 26 7.63 -0.77 -0.96
CA ASN A 26 8.99 -0.29 -1.16
C ASN A 26 9.96 -0.78 -0.08
N ALA A 27 11.21 -0.99 -0.50
CA ALA A 27 12.31 -1.36 0.38
C ALA A 27 12.69 -0.27 1.40
N ASP A 28 12.20 0.96 1.26
CA ASP A 28 12.35 2.03 2.26
C ASP A 28 11.40 1.91 3.47
N GLY A 29 10.61 0.84 3.51
CA GLY A 29 9.63 0.55 4.55
C GLY A 29 8.27 1.18 4.35
N SER A 30 8.04 1.79 3.19
CA SER A 30 6.76 2.42 2.86
C SER A 30 5.88 1.57 1.97
N VAL A 31 4.57 1.78 2.10
CA VAL A 31 3.61 1.52 1.04
C VAL A 31 3.10 2.85 0.53
N TYR A 32 3.18 3.04 -0.79
CA TYR A 32 2.70 4.23 -1.47
C TYR A 32 1.36 3.93 -2.13
N CYS A 33 0.44 4.90 -2.09
CA CYS A 33 -0.76 4.92 -2.92
C CYS A 33 -0.67 6.10 -3.89
N LEU A 34 -0.83 5.82 -5.17
CA LEU A 34 -0.79 6.79 -6.25
C LEU A 34 -2.13 6.78 -6.98
N ASN A 35 -2.56 7.92 -7.50
CA ASN A 35 -3.67 7.97 -8.44
C ASN A 35 -3.27 7.45 -9.82
N ASN A 36 -4.24 7.33 -10.73
CA ASN A 36 -4.03 6.91 -12.12
C ASN A 36 -3.09 7.81 -12.97
N LYS A 37 -2.68 8.98 -12.46
CA LYS A 37 -1.69 9.88 -13.07
C LYS A 37 -0.29 9.72 -12.45
N GLY A 38 -0.13 8.83 -11.49
CA GLY A 38 1.12 8.61 -10.76
C GLY A 38 1.40 9.65 -9.68
N HIS A 39 0.43 10.48 -9.28
CA HIS A 39 0.59 11.41 -8.17
C HIS A 39 0.34 10.69 -6.84
N LEU A 40 1.18 10.97 -5.84
CA LEU A 40 1.03 10.46 -4.49
C LEU A 40 -0.28 10.93 -3.86
N LEU A 41 -1.10 9.97 -3.42
CA LEU A 41 -2.31 10.20 -2.63
C LEU A 41 -1.99 10.10 -1.14
N TRP A 42 -1.33 9.01 -0.72
CA TRP A 42 -0.88 8.81 0.66
C TRP A 42 0.33 7.87 0.73
N GLN A 43 0.99 7.89 1.90
CA GLN A 43 2.09 7.01 2.24
C GLN A 43 1.83 6.40 3.62
N PHE A 44 1.95 5.08 3.72
CA PHE A 44 1.98 4.36 4.98
C PHE A 44 3.41 3.92 5.29
N LYS A 45 3.88 4.14 6.52
CA LYS A 45 5.20 3.70 6.99
C LYS A 45 5.18 3.47 8.50
N GLN A 46 5.30 2.21 8.92
CA GLN A 46 5.36 1.85 10.34
C GLN A 46 6.79 1.96 10.91
N ASN A 47 7.79 1.55 10.12
CA ASN A 47 9.20 1.54 10.48
C ASN A 47 10.06 1.49 9.19
N ASP A 48 11.37 1.33 9.31
CA ASP A 48 12.31 1.30 8.16
C ASP A 48 12.55 -0.12 7.59
N ALA A 49 11.87 -1.16 8.08
CA ALA A 49 12.00 -2.51 7.55
C ALA A 49 11.35 -2.58 6.17
N PRO A 50 12.01 -3.15 5.15
CA PRO A 50 11.48 -3.27 3.78
C PRO A 50 10.06 -3.84 3.72
N MET A 51 9.17 -3.18 2.97
CA MET A 51 7.88 -3.72 2.58
C MET A 51 8.06 -4.54 1.30
N TYR A 52 7.41 -5.71 1.23
CA TYR A 52 7.68 -6.69 0.19
C TYR A 52 6.46 -7.11 -0.62
N SER A 53 5.29 -7.11 0.00
CA SER A 53 4.04 -7.53 -0.65
C SER A 53 2.93 -6.55 -0.32
N VAL A 54 2.05 -6.30 -1.30
CA VAL A 54 0.86 -5.49 -1.13
C VAL A 54 -0.32 -6.08 -1.89
N THR A 55 -1.51 -6.03 -1.31
CA THR A 55 -2.76 -6.44 -1.96
C THR A 55 -3.93 -5.62 -1.41
N VAL A 56 -5.09 -5.72 -2.05
CA VAL A 56 -6.34 -5.13 -1.57
C VAL A 56 -7.31 -6.25 -1.19
N VAL A 57 -7.95 -6.11 -0.04
CA VAL A 57 -8.97 -7.03 0.45
C VAL A 57 -10.26 -6.26 0.76
N GLN A 58 -11.39 -6.92 0.56
CA GLN A 58 -12.70 -6.39 0.86
C GLN A 58 -13.25 -7.05 2.13
N LYS A 59 -13.71 -6.24 3.09
CA LYS A 59 -14.36 -6.70 4.31
C LYS A 59 -15.51 -5.76 4.64
N ASP A 60 -16.72 -6.32 4.77
CA ASP A 60 -17.92 -5.56 5.16
C ASP A 60 -18.18 -4.32 4.28
N ASN A 61 -18.05 -4.47 2.96
CA ASN A 61 -18.12 -3.38 1.96
C ASN A 61 -17.08 -2.26 2.12
N LYS A 62 -16.01 -2.52 2.86
CA LYS A 62 -14.87 -1.62 2.99
C LYS A 62 -13.61 -2.28 2.46
N ALA A 63 -12.90 -1.54 1.63
CA ALA A 63 -11.62 -1.96 1.08
C ALA A 63 -10.49 -1.63 2.05
N TYR A 64 -9.50 -2.51 2.11
CA TYR A 64 -8.28 -2.34 2.89
C TYR A 64 -7.08 -2.73 2.04
N VAL A 65 -6.03 -1.95 2.12
CA VAL A 65 -4.71 -2.36 1.64
C VAL A 65 -4.08 -3.24 2.71
N VAL A 66 -3.66 -4.45 2.34
CA VAL A 66 -2.91 -5.36 3.20
C VAL A 66 -1.47 -5.42 2.71
N CYS A 67 -0.52 -5.15 3.59
CA CYS A 67 0.90 -5.17 3.25
C CYS A 67 1.74 -5.83 4.34
N GLY A 68 2.94 -6.26 3.97
CA GLY A 68 3.87 -6.90 4.87
C GLY A 68 5.28 -6.99 4.29
N GLY A 69 6.24 -7.27 5.16
CA GLY A 69 7.64 -7.32 4.79
C GLY A 69 8.54 -7.88 5.87
N TYR A 70 9.66 -7.20 6.12
CA TYR A 70 10.79 -7.75 6.88
C TYR A 70 10.65 -7.63 8.40
N ASP A 71 9.61 -6.95 8.90
CA ASP A 71 9.34 -6.81 10.33
C ASP A 71 8.46 -7.94 10.91
N ASN A 72 8.23 -9.01 10.13
CA ASN A 72 7.38 -10.15 10.48
C ASN A 72 5.93 -9.76 10.84
N SER A 73 5.48 -8.57 10.44
CA SER A 73 4.14 -8.07 10.70
C SER A 73 3.37 -7.87 9.39
N PHE A 74 2.04 -7.88 9.50
CA PHE A 74 1.13 -7.51 8.41
C PHE A 74 0.25 -6.36 8.88
N TYR A 75 0.02 -5.40 7.99
CA TYR A 75 -0.72 -4.20 8.29
C TYR A 75 -1.98 -4.13 7.42
N TYR A 76 -3.08 -3.72 8.04
CA TYR A 76 -4.31 -3.33 7.36
C TYR A 76 -4.34 -1.80 7.34
N VAL A 77 -4.32 -1.25 6.13
CA VAL A 77 -4.33 0.20 5.89
C VAL A 77 -5.65 0.53 5.21
N SER A 78 -6.36 1.54 5.71
CA SER A 78 -7.59 2.03 5.09
C SER A 78 -7.30 2.64 3.71
N ASN A 79 -8.35 2.81 2.92
CA ASN A 79 -8.28 3.53 1.65
C ASN A 79 -7.75 4.98 1.77
N GLU A 80 -7.79 5.56 2.97
CA GLU A 80 -7.26 6.90 3.30
C GLU A 80 -5.82 6.88 3.85
N GLY A 81 -5.18 5.71 3.94
CA GLY A 81 -3.78 5.58 4.41
C GLY A 81 -3.61 5.48 5.92
N GLY A 82 -4.71 5.40 6.69
CA GLY A 82 -4.68 5.23 8.14
C GLY A 82 -4.65 3.75 8.56
N ILE A 83 -4.12 3.44 9.75
CA ILE A 83 -4.21 2.08 10.31
C ILE A 83 -5.67 1.79 10.68
N GLY A 84 -6.19 0.66 10.22
CA GLY A 84 -7.57 0.20 10.44
C GLY A 84 -7.69 -1.03 11.32
#